data_AF-A0A352PRI9-F1
#
_entry.id   AF-A0A352PRI9-F1
#
_cell.length_a   1.000
_cell.length_b   1.000
_cell.length_c   1.000
_cell.angle_alpha   90.00
_cell.angle_beta   90.00
_cell.angle_gamma   90.00
#
_symmetry.space_group_name_H-M   'P 1'
#
loop_
_entity.id
_entity.type
_entity.pdbx_description
1 polymer ?
#
loop_
_entity_poly.entity_id
_entity_poly.type
_entity_poly.pdbx_seq_one_letter_code
_entity_poly.pdbx_strand_id
1 'polypeptide(L)'
;MSLSDRQSLWLQLKNAGLVEGDLPPPGAIAAPWYVRVMQGVAGWIGALFLLLFVGVGLSFVVKSDSIAFVVGLTACASTGLLFRFQPDNDFANQFGLAVSLAGQGLVLLALGSWFHHHKGNIALAMALFQAVLFILIPNFIHRAWAAWMGAAAVVVALADWHLQAYGPGLLAGACAWVWLNEFQYGKHESILRAGGYGLVLAL
;
A
#
# COMPACT_ATOMS: atom_id res chain seq x y z
N MET A 1 19.50 5.74 -30.86
CA MET A 1 19.80 7.16 -30.62
C MET A 1 21.27 7.24 -30.23
N SER A 2 22.12 7.89 -31.01
CA SER A 2 23.54 7.99 -30.68
C SER A 2 23.71 8.88 -29.44
N LEU A 3 24.79 8.70 -28.67
CA LEU A 3 25.09 9.56 -27.52
C LEU A 3 25.14 11.05 -27.92
N SER A 4 25.57 11.31 -29.16
CA SER A 4 25.64 12.61 -29.81
C SER A 4 24.26 13.25 -30.00
N ASP A 5 23.26 12.47 -30.44
CA ASP A 5 21.88 12.94 -30.64
C ASP A 5 21.20 13.31 -29.31
N ARG A 6 21.55 12.60 -28.23
CA ARG A 6 21.00 12.86 -26.90
C ARG A 6 21.57 14.14 -26.29
N GLN A 7 22.86 14.38 -26.50
CA GLN A 7 23.52 15.61 -26.06
C GLN A 7 22.98 16.84 -26.80
N SER A 8 22.78 16.74 -28.13
CA SER A 8 22.23 17.85 -28.92
C SER A 8 20.79 18.18 -28.53
N LEU A 9 19.94 17.16 -28.31
CA LEU A 9 18.57 17.35 -27.83
C LEU A 9 18.53 18.00 -26.43
N TRP A 10 19.38 17.57 -25.51
CA TRP A 10 19.46 18.16 -24.17
C TRP A 10 19.86 19.63 -24.21
N LEU A 11 20.81 19.98 -25.08
CA LEU A 11 21.22 21.37 -25.29
C LEU A 11 20.06 22.23 -25.81
N GLN A 12 19.28 21.70 -26.75
CA GLN A 12 18.10 22.40 -27.28
C GLN A 12 17.06 22.66 -26.18
N LEU A 13 16.77 21.66 -25.35
CA LEU A 13 15.81 21.80 -24.25
C LEU A 13 16.29 22.78 -23.16
N LYS A 14 17.60 22.79 -22.86
CA LYS A 14 18.22 23.75 -21.93
C LYS A 14 18.18 25.17 -22.47
N ASN A 15 18.48 25.36 -23.76
CA ASN A 15 18.40 26.67 -24.42
C ASN A 15 16.96 27.18 -24.52
N ALA A 16 15.98 26.29 -24.60
CA ALA A 16 14.55 26.63 -24.57
C ALA A 16 14.03 26.91 -23.14
N GLY A 17 14.86 26.80 -22.10
CA GLY A 17 14.46 27.00 -20.71
C GLY A 17 13.50 25.94 -20.17
N LEU A 18 13.42 24.76 -20.83
CA LEU A 18 12.50 23.68 -20.46
C LEU A 18 13.09 22.72 -19.41
N VAL A 19 14.40 22.77 -19.18
CA VAL A 19 15.11 21.90 -18.22
C VAL A 19 16.30 22.64 -17.62
N GLU A 20 16.54 22.39 -16.34
CA GLU A 20 17.67 22.91 -15.58
C GLU A 20 18.61 21.76 -15.17
N GLY A 21 19.91 22.06 -15.07
CA GLY A 21 20.92 21.11 -14.59
C GLY A 21 21.70 20.36 -15.68
N ASP A 22 22.28 19.23 -15.26
CA ASP A 22 23.18 18.38 -16.05
C ASP A 22 22.43 17.24 -16.76
N LEU A 23 23.03 16.76 -17.86
CA LEU A 23 22.48 15.67 -18.67
C LEU A 23 22.28 14.41 -17.81
N PRO A 24 21.06 13.88 -17.68
CA PRO A 24 20.82 12.68 -16.88
C PRO A 24 21.61 11.49 -17.46
N PRO A 25 22.24 10.64 -16.60
CA PRO A 25 23.06 9.53 -17.04
C PRO A 25 22.36 8.65 -18.08
N PRO A 26 23.07 8.15 -19.13
CA PRO A 26 22.53 7.13 -20.02
C PRO A 26 22.27 5.87 -19.20
N GLY A 27 21.01 5.42 -19.16
CA GLY A 27 20.66 4.22 -18.40
C GLY A 27 19.93 4.45 -17.07
N ALA A 28 19.55 5.69 -16.73
CA ALA A 28 18.44 5.92 -15.79
C ALA A 28 17.09 5.54 -16.45
N ILE A 29 17.05 4.35 -17.05
CA ILE A 29 15.85 3.74 -17.58
C ILE A 29 15.14 3.23 -16.33
N ALA A 30 14.20 4.02 -15.82
CA ALA A 30 13.18 3.49 -14.92
C ALA A 30 12.71 2.14 -15.50
N ALA A 31 12.68 1.09 -14.66
CA ALA A 31 12.38 -0.26 -15.13
C ALA A 31 11.17 -0.23 -16.08
N PRO A 32 11.27 -0.81 -17.30
CA PRO A 32 10.17 -0.77 -18.26
C PRO A 32 8.86 -1.22 -17.62
N TRP A 33 7.74 -0.62 -18.01
CA TRP A 33 6.45 -0.83 -17.36
C TRP A 33 6.08 -2.32 -17.22
N TYR A 34 6.42 -3.15 -18.20
CA TYR A 34 6.17 -4.59 -18.16
C TYR A 34 6.99 -5.31 -17.09
N VAL A 35 8.23 -4.86 -16.80
CA VAL A 35 9.06 -5.38 -15.71
C VAL A 35 8.43 -5.03 -14.37
N ARG A 36 7.93 -3.81 -14.20
CA ARG A 36 7.24 -3.37 -12.98
C ARG A 36 5.96 -4.18 -12.73
N VAL A 37 5.19 -4.46 -13.79
CA VAL A 37 4.02 -5.34 -13.70
C VAL A 37 4.42 -6.76 -13.31
N MET A 38 5.44 -7.33 -13.96
CA MET A 38 5.94 -8.68 -13.64
C MET A 38 6.43 -8.77 -12.18
N GLN A 39 7.16 -7.76 -11.71
CA GLN A 39 7.62 -7.65 -10.33
C GLN A 39 6.45 -7.48 -9.35
N GLY A 40 5.41 -6.74 -9.73
CA GLY A 40 4.17 -6.65 -8.95
C GLY A 40 3.49 -8.01 -8.77
N VAL A 41 3.32 -8.76 -9.85
CA VAL A 41 2.76 -10.13 -9.79
C VAL A 41 3.66 -11.04 -8.94
N ALA A 42 4.98 -10.96 -9.12
CA ALA A 42 5.93 -11.72 -8.31
C ALA A 42 5.87 -11.34 -6.82
N GLY A 43 5.65 -10.07 -6.49
CA GLY A 43 5.45 -9.60 -5.12
C GLY A 43 4.20 -10.20 -4.47
N TRP A 44 3.08 -10.24 -5.19
CA TRP A 44 1.85 -10.90 -4.72
C TRP A 44 2.05 -12.40 -4.49
N ILE A 45 2.69 -13.09 -5.43
CA ILE A 45 3.03 -14.51 -5.28
C ILE A 45 3.95 -14.70 -4.08
N GLY A 46 4.98 -13.87 -3.94
CA GLY A 46 5.90 -13.88 -2.81
C GLY A 46 5.19 -13.67 -1.47
N ALA A 47 4.18 -12.80 -1.42
CA ALA A 47 3.36 -12.58 -0.23
C ALA A 47 2.61 -13.85 0.18
N LEU A 48 2.03 -14.57 -0.78
CA LEU A 48 1.35 -15.85 -0.54
C LEU A 48 2.34 -16.92 -0.07
N PHE A 49 3.52 -17.00 -0.66
CA PHE A 49 4.58 -17.93 -0.21
C PHE A 49 5.08 -17.58 1.19
N LEU A 50 5.26 -16.30 1.51
CA LEU A 50 5.63 -15.86 2.86
C LEU A 50 4.53 -16.20 3.87
N LEU A 51 3.26 -15.93 3.54
CA LEU A 51 2.12 -16.32 4.38
C LEU A 51 2.07 -17.83 4.60
N LEU A 52 2.27 -18.63 3.55
CA LEU A 52 2.29 -20.09 3.65
C LEU A 52 3.49 -20.56 4.48
N PHE A 53 4.66 -19.96 4.28
CA PHE A 53 5.86 -20.27 5.05
C PHE A 53 5.69 -19.95 6.53
N VAL A 54 5.12 -18.79 6.88
CA VAL A 54 4.82 -18.47 8.28
C VAL A 54 3.72 -19.39 8.82
N GLY A 55 2.68 -19.65 8.01
CA GLY A 55 1.54 -20.49 8.36
C GLY A 55 1.93 -21.93 8.70
N VAL A 56 2.76 -22.54 7.85
CA VAL A 56 3.15 -23.95 7.95
C VAL A 56 4.51 -24.10 8.63
N GLY A 57 5.51 -23.35 8.17
CA GLY A 57 6.90 -23.44 8.63
C GLY A 57 7.14 -22.81 10.01
N LEU A 58 6.36 -21.79 10.39
CA LEU A 58 6.41 -21.17 11.71
C LEU A 58 5.12 -21.43 12.49
N SER A 59 4.66 -22.69 12.52
CA SER A 59 3.40 -23.05 13.19
C SER A 59 3.31 -22.61 14.66
N PHE A 60 4.43 -22.44 15.36
CA PHE A 60 4.46 -21.88 16.72
C PHE A 60 3.98 -20.42 16.78
N VAL A 61 4.23 -19.62 15.74
CA VAL A 61 3.77 -18.23 15.62
C VAL A 61 2.24 -18.22 15.50
N VAL A 62 1.69 -19.06 14.64
CA VAL A 62 0.24 -19.11 14.38
C VAL A 62 -0.53 -19.72 15.55
N LYS A 63 0.07 -20.64 16.30
CA LYS A 63 -0.56 -21.27 17.48
C LYS A 63 -0.74 -20.34 18.67
N SER A 64 -0.02 -19.21 18.71
CA SER A 64 -0.12 -18.24 19.78
C SER A 64 -0.59 -16.91 19.23
N ASP A 65 -1.82 -16.53 19.58
CA ASP A 65 -2.45 -15.28 19.12
C ASP A 65 -1.58 -14.05 19.38
N SER A 66 -0.95 -14.01 20.56
CA SER A 66 -0.06 -12.91 20.94
C SER A 66 1.21 -12.87 20.08
N ILE A 67 1.80 -14.03 19.78
CA ILE A 67 3.01 -14.10 18.94
C ILE A 67 2.64 -13.74 17.49
N ALA A 68 1.53 -14.25 16.96
CA ALA A 68 1.05 -13.90 15.63
C ALA A 68 0.82 -12.38 15.50
N PHE A 69 0.19 -11.76 16.49
CA PHE A 69 -0.03 -10.32 16.51
C PHE A 69 1.28 -9.52 16.53
N VAL A 70 2.19 -9.85 17.45
CA VAL A 70 3.48 -9.15 17.57
C VAL A 70 4.32 -9.33 16.31
N VAL A 71 4.44 -10.55 15.78
CA VAL A 71 5.17 -10.82 14.54
C VAL A 71 4.54 -10.05 13.38
N GLY A 72 3.21 -10.02 13.26
CA GLY A 72 2.51 -9.25 12.25
C GLY A 72 2.80 -7.74 12.33
N LEU A 73 2.75 -7.16 13.53
CA LEU A 73 3.11 -5.75 13.75
C LEU A 73 4.57 -5.47 13.40
N THR A 74 5.50 -6.33 13.82
CA THR A 74 6.92 -6.16 13.49
C THR A 74 7.18 -6.27 11.98
N ALA A 75 6.48 -7.17 11.28
CA ALA A 75 6.55 -7.29 9.83
C ALA A 75 6.10 -5.98 9.15
N CYS A 76 4.94 -5.44 9.52
CA CYS A 76 4.45 -4.16 8.99
C CYS A 76 5.37 -2.98 9.33
N ALA A 77 5.91 -2.93 10.55
CA ALA A 77 6.86 -1.90 10.96
C ALA A 77 8.17 -1.97 10.17
N SER A 78 8.68 -3.18 9.94
CA SER A 78 9.90 -3.42 9.16
C SER A 78 9.74 -2.96 7.70
N THR A 79 8.56 -3.17 7.10
CA THR A 79 8.23 -2.63 5.78
C THR A 79 8.26 -1.10 5.77
N GLY A 80 7.70 -0.45 6.80
CA GLY A 80 7.72 1.00 6.93
C GLY A 80 9.14 1.58 7.00
N LEU A 81 10.06 0.87 7.67
CA LEU A 81 11.49 1.23 7.67
C LEU A 81 12.13 0.98 6.30
N LEU A 82 11.85 -0.16 5.66
CA LEU A 82 12.39 -0.51 4.36
C LEU A 82 12.07 0.56 3.30
N PHE A 83 10.81 1.02 3.25
CA PHE A 83 10.40 2.06 2.29
C PHE A 83 10.99 3.44 2.59
N ARG A 84 11.39 3.72 3.83
CA ARG A 84 12.10 4.96 4.19
C ARG A 84 13.56 4.92 3.78
N PHE A 85 14.22 3.76 3.87
CA PHE A 85 15.64 3.63 3.55
C PHE A 85 15.92 3.30 2.08
N GLN A 86 14.99 2.68 1.36
CA GLN A 86 15.17 2.26 -0.03
C GLN A 86 13.97 2.59 -0.95
N PRO A 87 13.59 3.88 -1.10
CA PRO A 87 12.41 4.26 -1.89
C PRO A 87 12.52 3.92 -3.38
N ASP A 88 13.72 3.99 -3.97
CA ASP A 88 13.94 3.83 -5.42
C ASP A 88 14.22 2.38 -5.87
N ASN A 89 14.22 1.44 -4.93
CA ASN A 89 14.51 0.03 -5.24
C ASN A 89 13.20 -0.75 -5.48
N ASP A 90 12.88 -1.01 -6.75
CA ASP A 90 11.67 -1.74 -7.15
C ASP A 90 11.57 -3.12 -6.47
N PHE A 91 12.68 -3.84 -6.27
CA PHE A 91 12.67 -5.13 -5.58
C PHE A 91 12.32 -4.98 -4.09
N ALA A 92 12.95 -4.03 -3.40
CA ALA A 92 12.66 -3.76 -1.99
C ALA A 92 11.22 -3.29 -1.79
N ASN A 93 10.68 -2.52 -2.74
CA ASN A 93 9.28 -2.11 -2.75
C ASN A 93 8.34 -3.32 -2.81
N GLN A 94 8.57 -4.27 -3.72
CA GLN A 94 7.73 -5.47 -3.84
C GLN A 94 7.89 -6.42 -2.66
N PHE A 95 9.11 -6.62 -2.18
CA PHE A 95 9.37 -7.44 -0.98
C PHE A 95 8.70 -6.84 0.25
N GLY A 96 8.84 -5.52 0.46
CA GLY A 96 8.20 -4.83 1.58
C GLY A 96 6.67 -4.91 1.52
N LEU A 97 6.08 -4.80 0.34
CA LEU A 97 4.64 -5.02 0.14
C LEU A 97 4.25 -6.43 0.56
N ALA A 98 4.98 -7.45 0.08
CA ALA A 98 4.73 -8.84 0.42
C ALA A 98 4.82 -9.11 1.94
N VAL A 99 5.86 -8.59 2.60
CA VAL A 99 6.05 -8.68 4.05
C VAL A 99 4.92 -7.99 4.81
N SER A 100 4.48 -6.81 4.38
CA SER A 100 3.38 -6.11 5.03
C SER A 100 2.03 -6.81 4.82
N LEU A 101 1.77 -7.38 3.65
CA LEU A 101 0.55 -8.15 3.39
C LEU A 101 0.50 -9.39 4.27
N ALA A 102 1.64 -10.09 4.39
CA ALA A 102 1.76 -11.22 5.30
C ALA A 102 1.54 -10.80 6.76
N GLY A 103 2.15 -9.69 7.18
CA GLY A 103 1.96 -9.12 8.52
C GLY A 103 0.51 -8.74 8.82
N GLN A 104 -0.18 -8.10 7.88
CA GLN A 104 -1.61 -7.79 7.98
C GLN A 104 -2.47 -9.04 8.13
N GLY A 105 -2.14 -10.11 7.40
CA GLY A 105 -2.80 -11.42 7.53
C GLY A 105 -2.64 -12.03 8.94
N LEU A 106 -1.43 -11.98 9.51
CA LEU A 106 -1.18 -12.46 10.87
C LEU A 106 -1.94 -11.65 11.94
N VAL A 107 -1.96 -10.31 11.78
CA VAL A 107 -2.76 -9.44 12.66
C VAL A 107 -4.23 -9.80 12.56
N LEU A 108 -4.76 -10.00 11.35
CA LEU A 108 -6.16 -10.39 11.14
C LEU A 108 -6.48 -11.74 11.81
N LEU A 109 -5.59 -12.73 11.70
CA LEU A 109 -5.77 -14.02 12.38
C LEU A 109 -5.81 -13.88 13.90
N ALA A 110 -4.89 -13.10 14.49
CA ALA A 110 -4.86 -12.86 15.93
C ALA A 110 -6.06 -12.07 16.44
N LEU A 111 -6.54 -11.08 15.67
CA LEU A 111 -7.78 -10.37 15.98
C LEU A 111 -8.99 -11.31 15.91
N GLY A 112 -9.00 -12.21 14.93
CA GLY A 112 -10.04 -13.21 14.73
C GLY A 112 -10.19 -14.18 15.91
N SER A 113 -9.07 -14.56 16.54
CA SER A 113 -9.10 -15.37 17.76
C SER A 113 -9.51 -14.56 18.99
N TRP A 114 -9.04 -13.32 19.18
CA TRP A 114 -9.42 -12.54 20.36
C TRP A 114 -10.90 -12.15 20.42
N PHE A 115 -11.49 -11.77 19.29
CA PHE A 115 -12.85 -11.23 19.23
C PHE A 115 -13.92 -12.28 18.90
N HIS A 116 -13.64 -13.57 19.07
CA HIS A 116 -14.54 -14.73 18.89
C HIS A 116 -15.98 -14.38 18.43
N HIS A 117 -16.29 -14.64 17.16
CA HIS A 117 -17.62 -14.46 16.52
C HIS A 117 -18.14 -13.02 16.33
N HIS A 118 -17.47 -11.96 16.81
CA HIS A 118 -17.89 -10.57 16.57
C HIS A 118 -17.20 -9.98 15.34
N LYS A 119 -17.74 -10.31 14.16
CA LYS A 119 -17.18 -9.90 12.86
C LYS A 119 -17.05 -8.39 12.73
N GLY A 120 -18.00 -7.62 13.27
CA GLY A 120 -17.97 -6.16 13.22
C GLY A 120 -16.80 -5.56 13.99
N ASN A 121 -16.49 -6.09 15.18
CA ASN A 121 -15.37 -5.60 15.99
C ASN A 121 -14.02 -5.93 15.34
N ILE A 122 -13.88 -7.12 14.76
CA ILE A 122 -12.68 -7.53 14.01
C ILE A 122 -12.50 -6.58 12.81
N ALA A 123 -13.56 -6.34 12.05
CA ALA A 123 -13.54 -5.48 10.88
C ALA A 123 -13.20 -4.02 11.24
N LEU A 124 -13.77 -3.49 12.33
CA LEU A 124 -13.44 -2.16 12.83
C LEU A 124 -11.98 -2.07 13.28
N ALA A 125 -11.49 -3.05 14.05
CA ALA A 125 -10.09 -3.09 14.48
C ALA A 125 -9.14 -3.14 13.28
N MET A 126 -9.50 -3.90 12.24
CA MET A 126 -8.74 -3.98 11.00
C MET A 126 -8.80 -2.65 10.22
N ALA A 127 -9.94 -1.97 10.18
CA ALA A 127 -10.05 -0.65 9.55
C ALA A 127 -9.16 0.39 10.25
N LEU A 128 -9.14 0.40 11.59
CA LEU A 128 -8.26 1.27 12.37
C LEU A 128 -6.78 0.93 12.13
N PHE A 129 -6.43 -0.35 12.10
CA PHE A 129 -5.08 -0.79 11.80
C PHE A 129 -4.63 -0.34 10.40
N GLN A 130 -5.49 -0.47 9.39
CA GLN A 130 -5.19 0.00 8.03
C GLN A 130 -5.07 1.52 7.95
N ALA A 131 -5.88 2.27 8.69
CA ALA A 131 -5.75 3.73 8.78
C ALA A 131 -4.39 4.14 9.37
N VAL A 132 -3.92 3.43 10.41
CA VAL A 132 -2.58 3.64 10.97
C VAL A 132 -1.49 3.36 9.94
N LEU A 133 -1.57 2.22 9.23
CA LEU A 133 -0.59 1.87 8.21
C LEU A 133 -0.58 2.86 7.04
N PHE A 134 -1.74 3.33 6.61
CA PHE A 134 -1.90 4.34 5.57
C PHE A 134 -1.13 5.64 5.88
N ILE A 135 -1.20 6.09 7.14
CA ILE A 135 -0.51 7.30 7.58
C ILE A 135 1.00 7.03 7.72
N LEU A 136 1.37 5.93 8.37
CA LEU A 136 2.77 5.65 8.75
C LEU A 136 3.66 5.25 7.58
N ILE A 137 3.15 4.52 6.59
CA ILE A 137 3.94 3.91 5.53
C ILE A 137 3.98 4.85 4.30
N PRO A 138 5.15 5.40 3.91
CA PRO A 138 5.27 6.38 2.84
C PRO A 138 5.38 5.73 1.45
N ASN A 139 4.52 4.76 1.13
CA ASN A 139 4.52 4.09 -0.17
C ASN A 139 3.12 4.16 -0.81
N PHE A 140 3.07 4.57 -2.08
CA PHE A 140 1.82 4.81 -2.79
C PHE A 140 0.97 3.54 -2.95
N ILE A 141 1.58 2.43 -3.38
CA ILE A 141 0.88 1.16 -3.60
C ILE A 141 0.35 0.61 -2.27
N HIS A 142 1.18 0.68 -1.23
CA HIS A 142 0.80 0.25 0.11
C HIS A 142 -0.38 1.08 0.64
N ARG A 143 -0.34 2.41 0.47
CA ARG A 143 -1.43 3.31 0.87
C ARG A 143 -2.72 3.04 0.11
N ALA A 144 -2.65 2.83 -1.21
CA ALA A 144 -3.84 2.49 -1.99
C ALA A 144 -4.46 1.16 -1.51
N TRP A 145 -3.62 0.16 -1.22
CA TRP A 145 -4.04 -1.11 -0.64
C TRP A 145 -4.69 -0.94 0.74
N ALA A 146 -4.04 -0.19 1.65
CA ALA A 146 -4.53 0.05 2.99
C ALA A 146 -5.87 0.81 2.96
N ALA A 147 -6.02 1.79 2.07
CA ALA A 147 -7.28 2.51 1.87
C ALA A 147 -8.40 1.58 1.37
N TRP A 148 -8.11 0.74 0.37
CA TRP A 148 -9.08 -0.24 -0.14
C TRP A 148 -9.52 -1.24 0.92
N MET A 149 -8.56 -1.89 1.59
CA MET A 149 -8.84 -2.86 2.66
C MET A 149 -9.53 -2.22 3.87
N GLY A 150 -9.12 -1.01 4.24
CA GLY A 150 -9.73 -0.26 5.34
C GLY A 150 -11.18 0.11 5.03
N ALA A 151 -11.45 0.58 3.82
CA ALA A 151 -12.81 0.90 3.36
C ALA A 151 -13.70 -0.35 3.32
N ALA A 152 -13.20 -1.46 2.76
CA ALA A 152 -13.92 -2.73 2.77
C ALA A 152 -14.20 -3.21 4.20
N ALA A 153 -13.24 -3.08 5.11
CA ALA A 153 -13.42 -3.44 6.52
C ALA A 153 -14.47 -2.56 7.22
N VAL A 154 -14.57 -1.26 6.91
CA VAL A 154 -15.65 -0.39 7.41
C VAL A 154 -17.02 -0.88 6.91
N VAL A 155 -17.14 -1.23 5.63
CA VAL A 155 -18.40 -1.76 5.07
C VAL A 155 -18.81 -3.05 5.78
N VAL A 156 -17.87 -3.97 6.02
CA VAL A 156 -18.13 -5.21 6.77
C VAL A 156 -18.58 -4.91 8.20
N ALA A 157 -17.94 -3.94 8.88
CA ALA A 157 -18.34 -3.53 10.22
C ALA A 157 -19.77 -2.96 10.27
N LEU A 158 -20.11 -2.09 9.31
CA LEU A 158 -21.45 -1.53 9.18
C LEU A 158 -22.50 -2.60 8.86
N ALA A 159 -22.14 -3.60 8.03
CA ALA A 159 -23.04 -4.70 7.70
C ALA A 159 -23.37 -5.56 8.94
N ASP A 160 -22.37 -5.87 9.77
CA ASP A 160 -22.56 -6.63 11.02
C ASP A 160 -23.46 -5.86 12.01
N TRP A 161 -23.35 -4.53 12.05
CA TRP A 161 -24.20 -3.66 12.87
C TRP A 161 -25.56 -3.30 12.25
N HIS A 162 -25.95 -3.95 11.14
CA HIS A 162 -27.22 -3.72 10.45
C HIS A 162 -27.37 -2.29 9.88
N LEU A 163 -26.25 -1.58 9.69
CA LEU A 163 -26.14 -0.23 9.12
C LEU A 163 -25.70 -0.23 7.65
N GLN A 164 -25.89 -1.35 6.96
CA GLN A 164 -25.46 -1.57 5.57
C GLN A 164 -25.93 -0.49 4.57
N ALA A 165 -27.07 0.14 4.81
CA ALA A 165 -27.60 1.22 3.97
C ALA A 165 -26.68 2.45 3.91
N TYR A 166 -25.87 2.69 4.95
CA TYR A 166 -24.99 3.85 5.02
C TYR A 166 -23.61 3.60 4.40
N GLY A 167 -23.23 2.34 4.17
CA GLY A 167 -21.90 1.97 3.66
C GLY A 167 -21.54 2.66 2.33
N PRO A 168 -22.33 2.47 1.27
CA PRO A 168 -22.08 3.10 -0.03
C PRO A 168 -22.11 4.63 0.04
N GLY A 169 -23.02 5.21 0.84
CA GLY A 169 -23.14 6.66 1.00
C GLY A 169 -21.91 7.28 1.67
N LEU A 170 -21.38 6.62 2.72
CA LEU A 170 -20.16 7.05 3.39
C LEU A 170 -18.94 6.92 2.48
N LEU A 171 -18.82 5.82 1.73
CA LEU A 171 -17.72 5.63 0.79
C LEU A 171 -17.78 6.63 -0.37
N ALA A 172 -18.96 6.86 -0.96
CA ALA A 172 -19.15 7.84 -2.02
C ALA A 172 -18.87 9.26 -1.53
N GLY A 173 -19.33 9.61 -0.32
CA GLY A 173 -19.05 10.90 0.31
C GLY A 173 -17.55 11.11 0.59
N ALA A 174 -16.87 10.10 1.12
CA ALA A 174 -15.42 10.14 1.34
C ALA A 174 -14.66 10.26 0.02
N CYS A 175 -15.05 9.49 -1.01
CA CYS A 175 -14.48 9.54 -2.34
C CYS A 175 -14.64 10.93 -2.97
N ALA A 176 -15.86 11.48 -2.97
CA ALA A 176 -16.15 12.83 -3.47
C ALA A 176 -15.33 13.89 -2.72
N TRP A 177 -15.24 13.79 -1.39
CA TRP A 177 -14.45 14.72 -0.59
C TRP A 177 -12.96 14.67 -0.94
N VAL A 178 -12.39 13.49 -1.15
CA VAL A 178 -10.97 13.33 -1.54
C VAL A 178 -10.71 13.98 -2.90
N TRP A 179 -11.54 13.70 -3.91
CA TRP A 179 -11.36 14.23 -5.27
C TRP A 179 -11.64 15.74 -5.37
N LEU A 180 -12.59 16.27 -4.61
CA LEU A 180 -12.87 17.72 -4.58
C LEU A 180 -11.75 18.53 -3.90
N ASN A 181 -11.00 17.91 -2.98
CA ASN A 181 -9.92 18.56 -2.24
C ASN A 181 -8.51 18.28 -2.79
N GLU A 182 -8.37 17.43 -3.82
CA GLU A 182 -7.08 17.08 -4.42
C GLU A 182 -6.30 18.35 -4.83
N PHE A 183 -6.97 19.31 -5.47
CA PHE A 183 -6.36 20.55 -5.95
C PHE A 183 -6.07 21.58 -4.86
N GLN A 184 -6.71 21.47 -3.69
CA GLN A 184 -6.52 22.42 -2.58
C GLN A 184 -5.28 22.10 -1.74
N TYR A 185 -4.87 20.84 -1.69
CA TYR A 185 -3.78 20.38 -0.83
C TYR A 185 -2.64 19.75 -1.63
N GLY A 186 -2.01 20.52 -2.53
CA GLY A 186 -0.89 20.04 -3.37
C GLY A 186 0.29 19.43 -2.60
N LYS A 187 0.50 19.79 -1.31
CA LYS A 187 1.51 19.16 -0.45
C LYS A 187 1.20 17.71 -0.03
N HIS A 188 -0.07 17.30 -0.08
CA HIS A 188 -0.54 15.96 0.32
C HIS A 188 -1.13 15.17 -0.86
N GLU A 189 -0.86 15.61 -2.09
CA GLU A 189 -1.40 15.01 -3.33
C GLU A 189 -1.17 13.49 -3.39
N SER A 190 0.00 13.00 -3.00
CA SER A 190 0.30 11.57 -3.01
C SER A 190 -0.56 10.74 -2.04
N ILE A 191 -0.92 11.32 -0.89
CA ILE A 191 -1.79 10.68 0.11
C ILE A 191 -3.24 10.71 -0.38
N LEU A 192 -3.71 11.87 -0.84
CA LEU A 192 -5.06 12.05 -1.34
C LEU A 192 -5.33 11.15 -2.54
N ARG A 193 -4.40 11.07 -3.50
CA ARG A 193 -4.52 10.16 -4.64
C ARG A 193 -4.59 8.70 -4.23
N ALA A 194 -3.66 8.25 -3.38
CA ALA A 194 -3.65 6.86 -2.92
C ALA A 194 -4.96 6.50 -2.19
N GLY A 195 -5.45 7.40 -1.32
CA GLY A 195 -6.74 7.25 -0.64
C GLY A 195 -7.92 7.24 -1.62
N GLY A 196 -7.93 8.15 -2.60
CA GLY A 196 -8.97 8.24 -3.62
C GLY A 196 -9.07 6.97 -4.46
N TYR A 197 -7.95 6.45 -4.97
CA TYR A 197 -7.95 5.19 -5.70
C TYR A 197 -8.41 4.01 -4.85
N GLY A 198 -7.97 3.94 -3.59
CA GLY A 198 -8.39 2.87 -2.67
C GLY A 198 -9.91 2.92 -2.37
N LEU A 199 -10.47 4.11 -2.17
CA LEU A 199 -11.91 4.30 -1.95
C LEU A 199 -12.74 3.96 -3.18
N VAL A 200 -12.27 4.35 -4.39
CA VAL A 200 -12.95 4.01 -5.65
C VAL A 200 -13.02 2.49 -5.85
N LEU A 201 -11.97 1.75 -5.50
CA LEU A 201 -11.95 0.29 -5.60
C LEU A 201 -12.86 -0.41 -4.57
N ALA A 202 -13.28 0.29 -3.52
CA ALA A 202 -14.13 -0.25 -2.46
C ALA A 202 -15.63 0.04 -2.68
N LEU A 203 -15.96 0.95 -3.60
CA LEU A 203 -17.32 1.28 -4.05
C LEU A 203 -17.87 0.19 -4.98
#